data_AF-A0A9D7GD99-F1
#
_entry.id   AF-A0A9D7GD99-F1
#
_cell.length_a   1.000
_cell.length_b   1.000
_cell.length_c   1.000
_cell.angle_alpha   90.00
_cell.angle_beta   90.00
_cell.angle_gamma   90.00
#
_symmetry.space_group_name_H-M   'P 1'
#
loop_
_entity.id
_entity.type
_entity.pdbx_description
1 polymer ?
#
loop_
_entity_poly.entity_id
_entity_poly.type
_entity_poly.pdbx_seq_one_letter_code
_entity_poly.pdbx_strand_id
1 'polypeptide(L)'
;MSGSTKSRAQSRSQALSIVRILFFASSLYPSATLLAQRSPFNGLEVLPADSTGQYRILIGGHFHGESSNRSGYPASTLLANLDTINALGARLFLSTGDLYMDARKDSARYARALFSKLKVPFFNAPGNHDLKPYAGDMYVELGRIQHGSDLLFIMNTELNDGTLSDKALGQLRSVNEPHSGFAPGRVFIISHRPIWAEDDPRYSDLFKDNTRSLTGTNFRKEVFPILQRIAEHAQVYWISGSLGGQAPSSIFFQKHAPNITYIQCAIRDELRDALLIADVHPDTVKWSAISLTGQELQAPGTYDAAWWRAQSGRGEGFNWRLLPYLIKRTLTRSEFWWGAAFAIVLVSLVRRLYHRW
;
A
#
# COMPACT_ATOMS: atom_id res chain seq x y z
N MET A 1 30.74 -91.57 20.12
CA MET A 1 32.15 -91.94 19.90
C MET A 1 32.89 -90.68 19.49
N SER A 2 33.69 -90.11 20.41
CA SER A 2 35.17 -90.10 20.36
C SER A 2 35.69 -89.17 19.26
N GLY A 3 36.51 -88.14 19.44
CA GLY A 3 37.31 -87.56 20.54
C GLY A 3 38.07 -86.37 19.87
N SER A 4 38.18 -85.19 20.49
CA SER A 4 39.17 -84.78 21.50
C SER A 4 40.42 -84.08 20.94
N THR A 5 40.83 -83.04 21.68
CA THR A 5 42.11 -82.28 21.73
C THR A 5 42.33 -81.18 20.68
N LYS A 6 42.28 -79.87 21.03
CA LYS A 6 43.08 -79.01 21.95
C LYS A 6 44.50 -78.70 21.45
N SER A 7 44.77 -77.43 21.17
CA SER A 7 46.04 -76.76 21.47
C SER A 7 45.79 -75.25 21.68
N ARG A 8 46.55 -74.68 22.61
CA ARG A 8 46.32 -73.46 23.39
C ARG A 8 47.65 -72.72 23.48
N ALA A 9 47.69 -71.41 23.23
CA ALA A 9 48.63 -70.40 23.79
C ALA A 9 48.57 -69.14 22.88
N GLN A 10 48.08 -67.96 23.26
CA GLN A 10 48.38 -67.06 24.38
C GLN A 10 49.65 -66.21 24.16
N SER A 11 49.46 -64.94 23.79
CA SER A 11 50.38 -63.80 24.01
C SER A 11 49.62 -62.50 23.67
N ARG A 12 49.05 -61.80 24.66
CA ARG A 12 49.61 -60.61 25.34
C ARG A 12 50.24 -59.60 24.37
N SER A 13 49.55 -58.49 24.09
CA SER A 13 49.65 -57.23 24.86
C SER A 13 49.30 -56.01 24.01
N GLN A 14 49.00 -54.93 24.72
CA GLN A 14 49.03 -53.53 24.32
C GLN A 14 47.75 -52.94 23.69
N ALA A 15 46.99 -52.34 24.61
CA ALA A 15 46.17 -51.17 24.41
C ALA A 15 46.83 -50.15 23.46
N LEU A 16 46.04 -49.63 22.53
CA LEU A 16 46.24 -48.28 21.99
C LEU A 16 44.90 -47.73 21.47
N SER A 17 44.45 -46.74 22.23
CA SER A 17 43.67 -45.57 21.84
C SER A 17 42.51 -45.73 20.88
N ILE A 18 41.33 -45.69 21.48
CA ILE A 18 40.14 -45.00 20.97
C ILE A 18 40.57 -43.62 20.43
N VAL A 19 40.60 -43.47 19.11
CA VAL A 19 40.47 -42.17 18.45
C VAL A 19 39.28 -42.30 17.51
N ARG A 20 38.07 -42.17 18.09
CA ARG A 20 36.90 -41.78 17.30
C ARG A 20 37.14 -40.33 16.91
N ILE A 21 37.65 -40.12 15.69
CA ILE A 21 37.63 -38.81 15.05
C ILE A 21 36.15 -38.51 14.77
N LEU A 22 35.50 -37.89 15.75
CA LEU A 22 34.29 -37.10 15.52
C LEU A 22 34.74 -35.91 14.66
N PHE A 23 34.65 -36.07 13.34
CA PHE A 23 34.53 -34.91 12.46
C PHE A 23 33.22 -34.22 12.83
N PHE A 24 33.30 -33.28 13.78
CA PHE A 24 32.37 -32.16 13.84
C PHE A 24 32.64 -31.35 12.56
N ALA A 25 32.06 -31.81 11.46
CA ALA A 25 31.75 -30.94 10.34
C ALA A 25 30.75 -29.92 10.88
N SER A 26 31.31 -28.86 11.49
CA SER A 26 30.62 -27.60 11.68
C SER A 26 30.36 -27.09 10.28
N SER A 27 29.26 -27.55 9.71
CA SER A 27 28.61 -26.96 8.57
C SER A 27 28.24 -25.54 8.98
N LEU A 28 29.23 -24.65 8.85
CA LEU A 28 29.04 -23.24 8.60
C LEU A 28 28.25 -23.17 7.29
N TYR A 29 26.95 -23.42 7.38
CA TYR A 29 26.02 -22.94 6.38
C TYR A 29 26.26 -21.44 6.34
N PRO A 30 26.71 -20.86 5.22
CA PRO A 30 26.65 -19.43 5.08
C PRO A 30 25.19 -19.08 5.33
N SER A 31 24.92 -18.39 6.45
CA SER A 31 23.61 -17.83 6.74
C SER A 31 23.16 -17.17 5.45
N ALA A 32 22.15 -17.75 4.81
CA ALA A 32 21.60 -17.22 3.58
C ALA A 32 21.30 -15.76 3.88
N THR A 33 22.16 -14.88 3.38
CA THR A 33 21.99 -13.45 3.51
C THR A 33 20.74 -13.21 2.69
N LEU A 34 19.61 -13.09 3.39
CA LEU A 34 18.37 -12.53 2.87
C LEU A 34 18.83 -11.32 2.05
N LEU A 35 18.83 -11.45 0.72
CA LEU A 35 19.23 -10.37 -0.15
C LEU A 35 18.33 -9.20 0.26
N ALA A 36 18.95 -8.15 0.81
CA ALA A 36 18.23 -6.99 1.29
C ALA A 36 17.34 -6.53 0.14
N GLN A 37 16.02 -6.49 0.40
CA GLN A 37 15.10 -6.20 -0.68
C GLN A 37 15.32 -4.76 -1.13
N ARG A 38 15.58 -4.59 -2.41
CA ARG A 38 15.92 -3.29 -2.98
C ARG A 38 14.69 -2.70 -3.64
N SER A 39 14.38 -1.44 -3.33
CA SER A 39 13.31 -0.71 -4.00
C SER A 39 13.60 -0.61 -5.51
N PRO A 40 12.63 -0.97 -6.37
CA PRO A 40 12.80 -0.82 -7.82
C PRO A 40 12.72 0.64 -8.28
N PHE A 41 12.26 1.56 -7.44
CA PHE A 41 12.03 2.96 -7.81
C PHE A 41 13.20 3.88 -7.48
N ASN A 42 13.84 3.69 -6.32
CA ASN A 42 14.95 4.54 -5.89
C ASN A 42 16.23 3.75 -5.52
N GLY A 43 16.22 2.42 -5.66
CA GLY A 43 17.40 1.60 -5.43
C GLY A 43 17.87 1.57 -3.98
N LEU A 44 17.05 2.03 -3.02
CA LEU A 44 17.37 1.94 -1.60
C LEU A 44 17.02 0.55 -1.06
N GLU A 45 17.85 0.07 -0.14
CA GLU A 45 17.66 -1.23 0.52
C GLU A 45 16.72 -1.10 1.73
N VAL A 46 15.85 -2.10 1.90
CA VAL A 46 15.05 -2.25 3.11
C VAL A 46 15.98 -2.52 4.28
N LEU A 47 16.18 -1.50 5.11
CA LEU A 47 16.94 -1.61 6.35
C LEU A 47 16.20 -2.51 7.34
N PRO A 48 16.90 -3.28 8.19
CA PRO A 48 16.24 -4.07 9.22
C PRO A 48 15.51 -3.18 10.24
N ALA A 49 14.67 -3.82 11.06
CA ALA A 49 14.16 -3.21 12.27
C ALA A 49 15.30 -2.76 13.20
N ASP A 50 15.03 -1.81 14.09
CA ASP A 50 16.02 -1.36 15.06
C ASP A 50 16.37 -2.44 16.09
N SER A 51 17.30 -2.13 17.00
CA SER A 51 17.76 -3.08 18.03
C SER A 51 16.66 -3.56 18.98
N THR A 52 15.49 -2.91 18.99
CA THR A 52 14.33 -3.31 19.78
C THR A 52 13.29 -4.08 18.97
N GLY A 53 13.56 -4.34 17.69
CA GLY A 53 12.61 -4.93 16.75
C GLY A 53 11.53 -3.95 16.27
N GLN A 54 11.71 -2.65 16.50
CA GLN A 54 10.76 -1.62 16.06
C GLN A 54 11.12 -1.08 14.68
N TYR A 55 10.08 -0.74 13.92
CA TYR A 55 10.23 -0.06 12.64
C TYR A 55 8.98 0.71 12.26
N ARG A 56 9.12 1.62 11.30
CA ARG A 56 8.04 2.46 10.80
C ARG A 56 7.80 2.21 9.32
N ILE A 57 6.52 2.09 8.95
CA ILE A 57 6.04 2.03 7.58
C ILE A 57 5.21 3.29 7.30
N LEU A 58 5.51 3.97 6.19
CA LEU A 58 4.63 5.00 5.63
C LEU A 58 3.76 4.36 4.55
N ILE A 59 2.49 4.73 4.50
CA ILE A 59 1.54 4.16 3.55
C ILE A 59 0.65 5.26 2.97
N GLY A 60 0.50 5.24 1.66
CA GLY A 60 -0.41 6.12 0.91
C GLY A 60 -0.69 5.51 -0.45
N GLY A 61 -1.41 6.22 -1.30
CA GLY A 61 -1.64 5.80 -2.70
C GLY A 61 -2.22 6.93 -3.51
N HIS A 62 -2.54 6.67 -4.77
CA HIS A 62 -3.10 7.68 -5.66
C HIS A 62 -2.17 8.90 -5.79
N PHE A 63 -0.87 8.64 -5.93
CA PHE A 63 0.14 9.71 -5.92
C PHE A 63 0.10 10.60 -7.16
N HIS A 64 -0.75 10.32 -8.15
CA HIS A 64 -1.09 11.30 -9.19
C HIS A 64 -2.03 12.41 -8.70
N GLY A 65 -2.57 12.32 -7.47
CA GLY A 65 -3.45 13.33 -6.87
C GLY A 65 -4.84 13.34 -7.52
N GLU A 66 -5.28 14.53 -7.92
CA GLU A 66 -6.59 14.70 -8.55
C GLU A 66 -6.70 13.98 -9.90
N SER A 67 -7.89 13.48 -10.24
CA SER A 67 -8.14 12.81 -11.54
C SER A 67 -7.97 13.74 -12.75
N SER A 68 -8.00 15.05 -12.51
CA SER A 68 -7.84 16.09 -13.52
C SER A 68 -6.37 16.46 -13.77
N ASN A 69 -5.42 15.91 -13.00
CA ASN A 69 -4.00 16.26 -13.11
C ASN A 69 -3.49 16.05 -14.56
N ARG A 70 -2.95 17.13 -15.13
CA ARG A 70 -2.30 17.14 -16.46
C ARG A 70 -0.81 17.50 -16.39
N SER A 71 -0.30 17.78 -15.19
CA SER A 71 1.09 18.16 -14.97
C SER A 71 2.07 17.00 -15.15
N GLY A 72 1.59 15.76 -15.01
CA GLY A 72 2.41 14.55 -14.98
C GLY A 72 3.40 14.49 -13.81
N TYR A 73 3.24 15.35 -12.81
CA TYR A 73 3.96 15.30 -11.55
C TYR A 73 3.10 14.58 -10.49
N PRO A 74 3.74 13.99 -9.45
CA PRO A 74 3.04 13.54 -8.27
C PRO A 74 2.23 14.66 -7.61
N ALA A 75 1.30 14.25 -6.76
CA ALA A 75 0.44 15.13 -5.98
C ALA A 75 1.28 16.23 -5.32
N SER A 76 0.83 17.47 -5.48
CA SER A 76 1.50 18.65 -4.94
C SER A 76 1.62 18.58 -3.41
N THR A 77 0.61 18.07 -2.71
CA THR A 77 0.63 17.86 -1.25
C THR A 77 1.72 16.86 -0.85
N LEU A 78 1.91 15.78 -1.62
CA LEU A 78 3.00 14.82 -1.41
C LEU A 78 4.37 15.47 -1.63
N LEU A 79 4.55 16.17 -2.75
CA LEU A 79 5.83 16.81 -3.10
C LEU A 79 6.23 17.90 -2.10
N ALA A 80 5.27 18.69 -1.62
CA ALA A 80 5.50 19.75 -0.65
C ALA A 80 6.00 19.22 0.71
N ASN A 81 5.77 17.94 1.01
CA ASN A 81 6.08 17.33 2.30
C ASN A 81 7.24 16.32 2.25
N LEU A 82 8.04 16.29 1.17
CA LEU A 82 9.14 15.32 1.04
C LEU A 82 10.16 15.41 2.17
N ASP A 83 10.50 16.61 2.64
CA ASP A 83 11.43 16.77 3.75
C ASP A 83 10.86 16.21 5.06
N THR A 84 9.58 16.49 5.32
CA THR A 84 8.84 15.90 6.45
C THR A 84 8.84 14.38 6.36
N ILE A 85 8.47 13.82 5.20
CA ILE A 85 8.43 12.37 4.94
C ILE A 85 9.80 11.73 5.18
N ASN A 86 10.86 12.34 4.65
CA ASN A 86 12.23 11.87 4.82
C ASN A 86 12.72 11.95 6.27
N ALA A 87 12.22 12.92 7.06
CA ALA A 87 12.59 13.09 8.46
C ALA A 87 11.90 12.09 9.41
N LEU A 88 10.85 11.39 8.97
CA LEU A 88 10.11 10.44 9.82
C LEU A 88 10.90 9.18 10.18
N GLY A 89 12.04 8.93 9.55
CA GLY A 89 12.89 7.76 9.84
C GLY A 89 12.24 6.42 9.50
N ALA A 90 11.30 6.41 8.54
CA ALA A 90 10.65 5.18 8.11
C ALA A 90 11.59 4.21 7.41
N ARG A 91 11.35 2.91 7.58
CA ARG A 91 12.12 1.83 6.93
C ARG A 91 11.52 1.42 5.59
N LEU A 92 10.23 1.67 5.41
CA LEU A 92 9.46 1.34 4.21
C LEU A 92 8.48 2.46 3.90
N PHE A 93 8.32 2.76 2.61
CA PHE A 93 7.22 3.56 2.10
C PHE A 93 6.48 2.77 1.03
N LEU A 94 5.24 2.40 1.32
CA LEU A 94 4.40 1.55 0.50
C LEU A 94 3.30 2.38 -0.15
N SER A 95 3.18 2.27 -1.47
CA SER A 95 2.08 2.84 -2.23
C SER A 95 1.03 1.79 -2.55
N THR A 96 -0.24 2.14 -2.35
CA THR A 96 -1.42 1.36 -2.71
C THR A 96 -1.85 1.61 -4.15
N GLY A 97 -0.93 1.96 -5.05
CA GLY A 97 -1.19 2.06 -6.49
C GLY A 97 -1.67 3.40 -6.97
N ASP A 98 -1.83 3.47 -8.30
CA ASP A 98 -2.09 4.71 -9.04
C ASP A 98 -1.05 5.77 -8.71
N LEU A 99 0.21 5.40 -8.92
CA LEU A 99 1.30 6.35 -8.90
C LEU A 99 1.07 7.38 -9.98
N TYR A 100 0.78 6.95 -11.21
CA TYR A 100 0.77 7.81 -12.39
C TYR A 100 -0.66 8.10 -12.85
N MET A 101 -0.84 9.19 -13.61
CA MET A 101 -2.05 9.35 -14.42
C MET A 101 -1.86 8.65 -15.78
N ASP A 102 -0.65 8.76 -16.34
CA ASP A 102 -0.17 8.07 -17.53
C ASP A 102 1.29 7.62 -17.29
N ALA A 103 1.49 6.34 -16.96
CA ALA A 103 2.81 5.82 -16.56
C ALA A 103 3.90 6.02 -17.63
N ARG A 104 3.54 5.99 -18.91
CA ARG A 104 4.49 6.19 -20.01
C ARG A 104 4.96 7.65 -20.06
N LYS A 105 4.07 8.62 -19.86
CA LYS A 105 4.42 10.04 -19.93
C LYS A 105 5.00 10.59 -18.63
N ASP A 106 4.55 10.06 -17.50
CA ASP A 106 4.79 10.68 -16.19
C ASP A 106 6.04 10.14 -15.49
N SER A 107 6.45 8.90 -15.79
CA SER A 107 7.56 8.19 -15.11
C SER A 107 8.85 9.01 -14.98
N ALA A 108 9.28 9.72 -16.03
CA ALA A 108 10.49 10.55 -15.99
C ALA A 108 10.38 11.74 -15.01
N ARG A 109 9.18 12.32 -14.87
CA ARG A 109 8.92 13.39 -13.89
C ARG A 109 8.89 12.84 -12.48
N TYR A 110 8.29 11.68 -12.25
CA TYR A 110 8.28 11.00 -10.96
C TYR A 110 9.69 10.62 -10.49
N ALA A 111 10.51 10.07 -11.38
CA ALA A 111 11.90 9.75 -11.07
C ALA A 111 12.65 10.98 -10.54
N ARG A 112 12.48 12.13 -11.19
CA ARG A 112 13.15 13.39 -10.82
C ARG A 112 12.55 14.09 -9.61
N ALA A 113 11.23 14.10 -9.49
CA ALA A 113 10.52 14.89 -8.49
C ALA A 113 10.34 14.13 -7.17
N LEU A 114 10.18 12.81 -7.23
CA LEU A 114 9.86 11.95 -6.09
C LEU A 114 10.97 10.93 -5.83
N PHE A 115 11.20 9.97 -6.73
CA PHE A 115 12.02 8.79 -6.41
C PHE A 115 13.47 9.14 -6.09
N SER A 116 14.10 10.04 -6.84
CA SER A 116 15.47 10.51 -6.58
C SER A 116 15.63 11.34 -5.31
N LYS A 117 14.53 11.83 -4.73
CA LYS A 117 14.53 12.67 -3.52
C LYS A 117 14.06 11.92 -2.26
N LEU A 118 13.36 10.80 -2.43
CA LEU A 118 12.95 9.94 -1.32
C LEU A 118 14.18 9.24 -0.72
N LYS A 119 14.32 9.36 0.60
CA LYS A 119 15.39 8.73 1.41
C LYS A 119 14.95 7.43 2.07
N VAL A 120 13.78 6.92 1.70
CA VAL A 120 13.17 5.68 2.21
C VAL A 120 12.91 4.71 1.04
N PRO A 121 13.17 3.40 1.19
CA PRO A 121 12.81 2.40 0.17
C PRO A 121 11.33 2.46 -0.17
N PHE A 122 11.05 2.61 -1.47
CA PHE A 122 9.69 2.81 -1.98
C PHE A 122 9.19 1.61 -2.78
N PHE A 123 7.97 1.16 -2.52
CA PHE A 123 7.34 0.06 -3.25
C PHE A 123 5.91 0.42 -3.63
N ASN A 124 5.38 -0.19 -4.69
CA ASN A 124 4.04 0.11 -5.20
C ASN A 124 3.27 -1.17 -5.52
N ALA A 125 2.05 -1.28 -5.01
CA ALA A 125 1.05 -2.22 -5.53
C ALA A 125 0.38 -1.57 -6.76
N PRO A 126 0.54 -2.08 -7.98
CA PRO A 126 0.06 -1.39 -9.19
C PRO A 126 -1.45 -1.09 -9.14
N GLY A 127 -1.83 0.12 -9.53
CA GLY A 127 -3.21 0.53 -9.78
C GLY A 127 -3.60 0.55 -11.26
N ASN A 128 -4.87 0.84 -11.55
CA ASN A 128 -5.41 0.75 -12.91
C ASN A 128 -4.81 1.81 -13.85
N HIS A 129 -4.28 2.91 -13.32
CA HIS A 129 -3.53 3.89 -14.08
C HIS A 129 -2.05 3.52 -14.27
N ASP A 130 -1.48 2.72 -13.36
CA ASP A 130 -0.10 2.26 -13.47
C ASP A 130 0.09 1.24 -14.60
N LEU A 131 -0.96 0.47 -14.90
CA LEU A 131 -0.95 -0.57 -15.94
C LEU A 131 -1.25 -0.04 -17.34
N LYS A 132 -1.83 1.16 -17.48
CA LYS A 132 -2.07 1.79 -18.79
C LYS A 132 -0.79 2.54 -19.22
N PRO A 133 -0.21 2.33 -20.42
CA PRO A 133 -0.64 1.56 -21.60
C PRO A 133 0.02 0.17 -21.74
N TYR A 134 0.67 -0.33 -20.69
CA TYR A 134 1.39 -1.59 -20.69
C TYR A 134 0.41 -2.77 -20.48
N ALA A 135 -0.39 -3.07 -21.50
CA ALA A 135 -1.05 -4.36 -21.59
C ALA A 135 0.03 -5.43 -21.86
N GLY A 136 0.62 -6.01 -20.80
CA GLY A 136 1.60 -7.08 -20.93
C GLY A 136 2.19 -7.59 -19.60
N ASP A 137 2.83 -8.75 -19.67
CA ASP A 137 3.36 -9.61 -18.58
C ASP A 137 4.45 -9.00 -17.68
N MET A 138 4.73 -7.69 -17.79
CA MET A 138 5.84 -7.06 -17.06
C MET A 138 5.56 -6.77 -15.59
N TYR A 139 4.31 -6.90 -15.12
CA TYR A 139 3.98 -6.65 -13.73
C TYR A 139 3.94 -7.95 -12.95
N VAL A 140 4.77 -8.00 -11.92
CA VAL A 140 4.75 -9.08 -10.94
C VAL A 140 3.40 -9.04 -10.22
N GLU A 141 2.62 -10.12 -10.36
CA GLU A 141 1.33 -10.27 -9.68
C GLU A 141 1.45 -10.14 -8.15
N LEU A 142 2.55 -10.65 -7.60
CA LEU A 142 2.82 -10.68 -6.17
C LEU A 142 4.30 -10.42 -5.85
N GLY A 143 4.58 -9.30 -5.19
CA GLY A 143 5.83 -9.08 -4.45
C GLY A 143 5.71 -9.59 -3.01
N ARG A 144 6.82 -10.09 -2.45
CA ARG A 144 6.89 -10.58 -1.06
C ARG A 144 8.10 -10.01 -0.34
N ILE A 145 7.86 -9.28 0.74
CA ILE A 145 8.88 -8.69 1.62
C ILE A 145 8.84 -9.35 2.98
N GLN A 146 9.94 -9.96 3.41
CA GLN A 146 10.09 -10.37 4.81
C GLN A 146 10.86 -9.28 5.56
N HIS A 147 10.31 -8.79 6.66
CA HIS A 147 10.91 -7.74 7.47
C HIS A 147 10.81 -8.11 8.96
N GLY A 148 11.92 -8.58 9.54
CA GLY A 148 11.91 -9.12 10.90
C GLY A 148 10.97 -10.33 11.00
N SER A 149 10.04 -10.29 11.95
CA SER A 149 8.99 -11.29 12.15
C SER A 149 7.75 -11.07 11.28
N ASP A 150 7.74 -10.07 10.41
CA ASP A 150 6.56 -9.68 9.66
C ASP A 150 6.72 -9.99 8.17
N LEU A 151 5.58 -10.21 7.51
CA LEU A 151 5.50 -10.50 6.10
C LEU A 151 4.65 -9.44 5.39
N LEU A 152 5.16 -8.90 4.30
CA LEU A 152 4.43 -7.97 3.45
C LEU A 152 4.23 -8.58 2.07
N PHE A 153 3.01 -8.50 1.57
CA PHE A 153 2.63 -8.83 0.21
C PHE A 153 2.30 -7.54 -0.55
N ILE A 154 2.85 -7.39 -1.74
CA ILE A 154 2.50 -6.32 -2.67
C ILE A 154 1.74 -6.98 -3.81
N MET A 155 0.43 -6.79 -3.84
CA MET A 155 -0.49 -7.49 -4.74
C MET A 155 -0.97 -6.59 -5.86
N ASN A 156 -0.90 -7.12 -7.08
CA ASN A 156 -1.55 -6.49 -8.22
C ASN A 156 -2.98 -7.01 -8.35
N THR A 157 -3.91 -6.33 -7.67
CA THR A 157 -5.36 -6.65 -7.73
C THR A 157 -6.07 -6.06 -8.95
N GLU A 158 -5.34 -5.39 -9.84
CA GLU A 158 -5.85 -4.93 -11.12
C GLU A 158 -5.69 -5.98 -12.22
N LEU A 159 -4.82 -6.98 -12.01
CA LEU A 159 -4.78 -8.17 -12.85
C LEU A 159 -6.08 -8.97 -12.67
N ASN A 160 -6.54 -9.56 -13.77
CA ASN A 160 -7.69 -10.47 -13.78
C ASN A 160 -8.94 -9.90 -13.08
N ASP A 161 -9.17 -8.59 -13.24
CA ASP A 161 -10.38 -7.91 -12.78
C ASP A 161 -10.67 -8.12 -11.27
N GLY A 162 -9.63 -8.15 -10.44
CA GLY A 162 -9.74 -8.32 -8.99
C GLY A 162 -9.73 -9.76 -8.50
N THR A 163 -9.68 -10.75 -9.39
CA THR A 163 -9.54 -12.17 -9.03
C THR A 163 -8.07 -12.55 -8.84
N LEU A 164 -7.73 -13.08 -7.66
CA LEU A 164 -6.36 -13.58 -7.40
C LEU A 164 -6.16 -14.95 -8.04
N SER A 165 -5.03 -15.16 -8.73
CA SER A 165 -4.70 -16.46 -9.32
C SER A 165 -4.33 -17.52 -8.28
N ASP A 166 -4.30 -18.79 -8.70
CA ASP A 166 -3.83 -19.91 -7.87
C ASP A 166 -2.41 -19.69 -7.34
N LYS A 167 -1.54 -19.00 -8.09
CA LYS A 167 -0.18 -18.68 -7.65
C LYS A 167 -0.21 -17.71 -6.47
N ALA A 168 -1.01 -16.64 -6.57
CA ALA A 168 -1.17 -15.68 -5.48
C ALA A 168 -1.83 -16.31 -4.25
N LEU A 169 -2.87 -17.12 -4.47
CA LEU A 169 -3.54 -17.89 -3.40
C LEU A 169 -2.59 -18.89 -2.73
N GLY A 170 -1.75 -19.58 -3.50
CA GLY A 170 -0.75 -20.52 -2.99
C GLY A 170 0.29 -19.82 -2.10
N GLN A 171 0.72 -18.62 -2.47
CA GLN A 171 1.63 -17.81 -1.66
C GLN A 171 0.98 -17.34 -0.35
N LEU A 172 -0.29 -16.92 -0.37
CA LEU A 172 -1.04 -16.62 0.85
C LEU A 172 -1.22 -17.86 1.73
N ARG A 173 -1.56 -19.01 1.14
CA ARG A 173 -1.71 -20.28 1.88
C ARG A 173 -0.40 -20.70 2.54
N SER A 174 0.74 -20.46 1.87
CA SER A 174 2.08 -20.80 2.39
C SER A 174 2.41 -20.17 3.74
N VAL A 175 1.71 -19.10 4.14
CA VAL A 175 1.85 -18.48 5.46
C VAL A 175 1.43 -19.44 6.58
N ASN A 176 0.47 -20.34 6.31
CA ASN A 176 -0.02 -21.31 7.29
C ASN A 176 0.81 -22.61 7.30
N GLU A 177 1.82 -22.75 6.43
CA GLU A 177 2.54 -24.00 6.25
C GLU A 177 3.65 -24.13 7.32
N PRO A 178 3.62 -25.17 8.18
CA PRO A 178 4.60 -25.37 9.26
C PRO A 178 6.04 -25.55 8.75
N HIS A 179 6.18 -25.97 7.50
CA HIS A 179 7.44 -26.43 6.89
C HIS A 179 8.41 -25.29 6.57
N SER A 180 7.97 -24.03 6.68
CA SER A 180 8.81 -22.86 6.37
C SER A 180 9.73 -22.43 7.53
N GLY A 181 9.50 -22.92 8.75
CA GLY A 181 10.23 -22.48 9.95
C GLY A 181 10.03 -21.00 10.31
N PHE A 182 9.19 -20.28 9.56
CA PHE A 182 8.90 -18.86 9.73
C PHE A 182 7.39 -18.69 9.93
N ALA A 183 6.99 -18.33 11.15
CA ALA A 183 5.62 -17.95 11.48
C ALA A 183 5.58 -16.42 11.64
N PRO A 184 4.97 -15.68 10.70
CA PRO A 184 4.94 -14.23 10.83
C PRO A 184 4.04 -13.81 12.00
N GLY A 185 4.46 -12.82 12.78
CA GLY A 185 3.59 -12.18 13.76
C GLY A 185 2.51 -11.33 13.07
N ARG A 186 2.83 -10.78 11.89
CA ARG A 186 1.93 -9.92 11.11
C ARG A 186 2.08 -10.14 9.62
N VAL A 187 0.96 -9.97 8.92
CA VAL A 187 0.87 -10.01 7.47
C VAL A 187 0.26 -8.70 6.99
N PHE A 188 1.04 -7.90 6.27
CA PHE A 188 0.58 -6.70 5.59
C PHE A 188 0.32 -7.04 4.13
N ILE A 189 -0.87 -6.75 3.62
CA ILE A 189 -1.24 -6.97 2.22
C ILE A 189 -1.51 -5.60 1.60
N ILE A 190 -0.65 -5.16 0.70
CA ILE A 190 -0.79 -3.89 -0.02
C ILE A 190 -1.39 -4.18 -1.38
N SER A 191 -2.50 -3.53 -1.71
CA SER A 191 -3.16 -3.67 -3.01
C SER A 191 -3.66 -2.32 -3.50
N HIS A 192 -4.04 -2.24 -4.78
CA HIS A 192 -4.76 -1.07 -5.27
C HIS A 192 -6.26 -1.21 -5.07
N ARG A 193 -6.89 -2.15 -5.78
CA ARG A 193 -8.31 -2.45 -5.63
C ARG A 193 -8.63 -3.02 -4.24
N PRO A 194 -9.65 -2.50 -3.55
CA PRO A 194 -10.17 -3.07 -2.32
C PRO A 194 -11.13 -4.23 -2.62
N ILE A 195 -10.61 -5.34 -3.16
CA ILE A 195 -11.44 -6.52 -3.55
C ILE A 195 -12.26 -7.09 -2.37
N TRP A 196 -11.83 -6.84 -1.13
CA TRP A 196 -12.54 -7.19 0.09
C TRP A 196 -13.85 -6.42 0.31
N ALA A 197 -14.03 -5.28 -0.36
CA ALA A 197 -15.22 -4.44 -0.22
C ALA A 197 -16.32 -4.79 -1.23
N GLU A 198 -15.97 -5.40 -2.37
CA GLU A 198 -16.88 -5.47 -3.52
C GLU A 198 -18.12 -6.32 -3.24
N ASP A 199 -17.95 -7.47 -2.61
CA ASP A 199 -19.04 -8.42 -2.31
C ASP A 199 -19.46 -8.41 -0.82
N ASP A 200 -18.98 -7.43 -0.06
CA ASP A 200 -19.35 -7.24 1.34
C ASP A 200 -20.38 -6.12 1.49
N PRO A 201 -21.62 -6.43 1.91
CA PRO A 201 -22.67 -5.43 2.06
C PRO A 201 -22.33 -4.37 3.12
N ARG A 202 -21.36 -4.60 4.01
CA ARG A 202 -20.87 -3.59 4.97
C ARG A 202 -20.06 -2.47 4.32
N TYR A 203 -19.59 -2.64 3.08
CA TYR A 203 -18.66 -1.70 2.44
C TYR A 203 -19.07 -1.32 1.02
N SER A 204 -19.82 -2.17 0.32
CA SER A 204 -20.17 -1.97 -1.08
C SER A 204 -20.82 -0.61 -1.40
N ASP A 205 -21.59 -0.04 -0.46
CA ASP A 205 -22.23 1.26 -0.57
C ASP A 205 -21.24 2.43 -0.39
N LEU A 206 -20.24 2.26 0.47
CA LEU A 206 -19.22 3.27 0.80
C LEU A 206 -18.26 3.52 -0.36
N PHE A 207 -18.02 2.49 -1.17
CA PHE A 207 -16.99 2.48 -2.21
C PHE A 207 -17.58 2.30 -3.61
N LYS A 208 -18.83 2.71 -3.80
CA LYS A 208 -19.55 2.60 -5.09
C LYS A 208 -18.85 3.31 -6.25
N ASP A 209 -18.06 4.35 -5.93
CA ASP A 209 -17.34 5.17 -6.91
C ASP A 209 -15.90 4.67 -7.16
N ASN A 210 -15.48 3.59 -6.47
CA ASN A 210 -14.19 2.95 -6.71
C ASN A 210 -14.26 2.13 -8.02
N THR A 211 -13.09 1.81 -8.58
CA THR A 211 -13.03 0.83 -9.69
C THR A 211 -13.52 -0.52 -9.17
N ARG A 212 -14.51 -1.12 -9.84
CA ARG A 212 -15.14 -2.40 -9.45
C ARG A 212 -14.91 -3.48 -10.49
N SER A 213 -14.90 -4.73 -10.03
CA SER A 213 -14.83 -5.88 -10.92
C SER A 213 -16.07 -5.92 -11.80
N LEU A 214 -15.89 -6.24 -13.08
CA LEU A 214 -16.99 -6.49 -14.02
C LEU A 214 -17.59 -7.88 -13.82
N THR A 215 -16.76 -8.87 -13.46
CA THR A 215 -17.20 -10.27 -13.29
C THR A 215 -17.33 -10.72 -11.83
N GLY A 216 -17.01 -9.84 -10.88
CA GLY A 216 -16.88 -10.16 -9.46
C GLY A 216 -15.51 -10.73 -9.13
N THR A 217 -15.24 -10.89 -7.82
CA THR A 217 -13.93 -11.34 -7.33
C THR A 217 -14.03 -12.72 -6.67
N ASN A 218 -12.89 -13.39 -6.51
CA ASN A 218 -12.83 -14.61 -5.68
C ASN A 218 -12.59 -14.32 -4.19
N PHE A 219 -12.71 -13.06 -3.74
CA PHE A 219 -12.33 -12.67 -2.39
C PHE A 219 -13.09 -13.46 -1.33
N ARG A 220 -14.43 -13.41 -1.35
CA ARG A 220 -15.25 -14.03 -0.31
C ARG A 220 -15.14 -15.55 -0.30
N LYS A 221 -15.03 -16.17 -1.47
CA LYS A 221 -15.03 -17.64 -1.63
C LYS A 221 -13.67 -18.26 -1.33
N GLU A 222 -12.58 -17.60 -1.72
CA GLU A 222 -11.26 -18.21 -1.71
C GLU A 222 -10.26 -17.47 -0.82
N VAL A 223 -10.21 -16.14 -0.92
CA VAL A 223 -9.22 -15.33 -0.21
C VAL A 223 -9.55 -15.21 1.27
N PHE A 224 -10.77 -14.81 1.61
CA PHE A 224 -11.19 -14.55 2.98
C PHE A 224 -11.00 -15.77 3.91
N PRO A 225 -11.37 -17.01 3.52
CA PRO A 225 -11.06 -18.19 4.32
C PRO A 225 -9.56 -18.42 4.55
N ILE A 226 -8.69 -18.01 3.63
CA ILE A 226 -7.23 -18.07 3.85
C ILE A 226 -6.82 -17.03 4.89
N LEU A 227 -7.33 -15.80 4.80
CA LEU A 227 -7.05 -14.75 5.78
C LEU A 227 -7.51 -15.14 7.18
N GLN A 228 -8.67 -15.79 7.31
CA GLN A 228 -9.17 -16.27 8.60
C GLN A 228 -8.21 -17.27 9.26
N ARG A 229 -7.65 -18.21 8.49
CA ARG A 229 -6.64 -19.15 9.00
C ARG A 229 -5.34 -18.45 9.42
N ILE A 230 -4.87 -17.47 8.64
CA ILE A 230 -3.71 -16.66 9.01
C ILE A 230 -4.00 -15.90 10.32
N ALA A 231 -5.21 -15.35 10.44
CA ALA A 231 -5.65 -14.55 11.59
C ALA A 231 -5.74 -15.33 12.90
N GLU A 232 -5.71 -16.67 12.87
CA GLU A 232 -5.63 -17.51 14.07
C GLU A 232 -4.29 -17.37 14.81
N HIS A 233 -3.22 -16.96 14.13
CA HIS A 233 -1.87 -16.86 14.70
C HIS A 233 -1.09 -15.60 14.31
N ALA A 234 -1.60 -14.78 13.39
CA ALA A 234 -0.96 -13.53 12.97
C ALA A 234 -1.97 -12.38 12.85
N GLN A 235 -1.51 -11.13 12.94
CA GLN A 235 -2.35 -9.97 12.60
C GLN A 235 -2.33 -9.72 11.10
N VAL A 236 -3.50 -9.61 10.47
CA VAL A 236 -3.66 -9.35 9.04
C VAL A 236 -4.13 -7.91 8.83
N TYR A 237 -3.36 -7.14 8.06
CA TYR A 237 -3.72 -5.79 7.62
C TYR A 237 -3.82 -5.78 6.10
N TRP A 238 -5.03 -5.65 5.55
CA TRP A 238 -5.23 -5.46 4.12
C TRP A 238 -5.41 -3.98 3.82
N ILE A 239 -4.46 -3.39 3.12
CA ILE A 239 -4.32 -1.96 2.91
C ILE A 239 -4.43 -1.69 1.41
N SER A 240 -5.55 -1.09 1.02
CA SER A 240 -5.90 -0.84 -0.38
C SER A 240 -5.86 0.64 -0.74
N GLY A 241 -5.90 0.92 -2.03
CA GLY A 241 -6.04 2.25 -2.59
C GLY A 241 -7.44 2.47 -3.14
N SER A 242 -7.51 3.07 -4.33
CA SER A 242 -8.74 3.26 -5.12
C SER A 242 -9.88 4.04 -4.43
N LEU A 243 -9.63 4.91 -3.44
CA LEU A 243 -10.70 5.70 -2.80
C LEU A 243 -11.30 6.75 -3.74
N GLY A 244 -12.55 6.60 -4.18
CA GLY A 244 -13.22 7.53 -5.09
C GLY A 244 -13.19 9.01 -4.65
N GLY A 245 -13.32 9.95 -5.59
CA GLY A 245 -13.11 11.39 -5.33
C GLY A 245 -14.08 12.03 -4.33
N GLN A 246 -15.21 11.38 -4.04
CA GLN A 246 -16.17 11.83 -3.02
C GLN A 246 -15.86 11.27 -1.61
N ALA A 247 -14.73 10.58 -1.45
CA ALA A 247 -14.28 10.08 -0.15
C ALA A 247 -14.19 11.23 0.88
N PRO A 248 -14.80 11.12 2.06
CA PRO A 248 -14.74 12.18 3.08
C PRO A 248 -13.39 12.28 3.80
N SER A 249 -12.48 11.34 3.58
CA SER A 249 -11.16 11.26 4.21
C SER A 249 -10.17 10.56 3.28
N SER A 250 -8.89 10.87 3.43
CA SER A 250 -7.78 10.13 2.79
C SER A 250 -7.56 8.75 3.41
N ILE A 251 -8.23 8.43 4.52
CA ILE A 251 -8.06 7.19 5.28
C ILE A 251 -9.43 6.58 5.55
N PHE A 252 -9.54 5.28 5.30
CA PHE A 252 -10.55 4.39 5.84
C PHE A 252 -9.86 3.34 6.72
N PHE A 253 -10.39 3.05 7.89
CA PHE A 253 -9.79 2.09 8.83
C PHE A 253 -10.86 1.30 9.56
N GLN A 254 -10.91 -0.02 9.32
CA GLN A 254 -11.95 -0.87 9.85
C GLN A 254 -11.37 -2.17 10.40
N LYS A 255 -11.54 -2.37 11.71
CA LYS A 255 -11.40 -3.71 12.30
C LYS A 255 -12.57 -4.57 11.81
N HIS A 256 -12.27 -5.54 10.95
CA HIS A 256 -13.28 -6.33 10.25
C HIS A 256 -13.70 -7.57 11.03
N ALA A 257 -12.70 -8.27 11.57
CA ALA A 257 -12.81 -9.49 12.36
C ALA A 257 -11.65 -9.54 13.38
N PRO A 258 -11.62 -10.49 14.33
CA PRO A 258 -10.43 -10.72 15.16
C PRO A 258 -9.19 -10.84 14.28
N ASN A 259 -8.16 -10.05 14.59
CA ASN A 259 -6.88 -9.99 13.87
C ASN A 259 -6.96 -9.66 12.36
N ILE A 260 -8.10 -9.20 11.83
CA ILE A 260 -8.21 -8.74 10.43
C ILE A 260 -8.69 -7.29 10.42
N THR A 261 -7.86 -6.42 9.85
CA THR A 261 -8.15 -5.00 9.66
C THR A 261 -8.06 -4.65 8.19
N TYR A 262 -9.09 -3.99 7.67
CA TYR A 262 -9.11 -3.42 6.33
C TYR A 262 -8.88 -1.92 6.40
N ILE A 263 -8.03 -1.44 5.51
CA ILE A 263 -7.60 -0.06 5.44
C ILE A 263 -7.68 0.38 3.98
N GLN A 264 -8.11 1.61 3.72
CA GLN A 264 -7.84 2.25 2.44
C GLN A 264 -7.12 3.57 2.66
N CYS A 265 -6.24 3.93 1.73
CA CYS A 265 -5.61 5.24 1.73
C CYS A 265 -5.43 5.77 0.31
N ALA A 266 -5.60 7.08 0.15
CA ALA A 266 -5.39 7.79 -1.12
C ALA A 266 -5.08 9.25 -0.87
N ILE A 267 -4.21 9.82 -1.70
CA ILE A 267 -3.93 11.25 -1.79
C ILE A 267 -4.67 11.78 -3.01
N ARG A 268 -5.33 12.94 -2.90
CA ARG A 268 -6.18 13.48 -3.96
C ARG A 268 -5.84 14.92 -4.36
N ASP A 269 -4.75 15.49 -3.83
CA ASP A 269 -4.47 16.93 -3.89
C ASP A 269 -5.57 17.78 -3.22
N GLU A 270 -6.11 17.26 -2.12
CA GLU A 270 -7.19 17.88 -1.36
C GLU A 270 -6.75 18.27 0.05
N LEU A 271 -7.53 19.13 0.73
CA LEU A 271 -7.18 19.59 2.07
C LEU A 271 -7.04 18.44 3.07
N ARG A 272 -7.79 17.36 2.87
CA ARG A 272 -7.77 16.16 3.71
C ARG A 272 -6.61 15.21 3.45
N ASP A 273 -5.69 15.54 2.53
CA ASP A 273 -4.57 14.67 2.17
C ASP A 273 -3.73 14.29 3.39
N ALA A 274 -3.55 12.99 3.58
CA ALA A 274 -2.81 12.43 4.69
C ALA A 274 -2.06 11.15 4.29
N LEU A 275 -0.93 10.90 4.95
CA LEU A 275 -0.26 9.60 4.91
C LEU A 275 -0.55 8.83 6.19
N LEU A 276 -0.79 7.53 6.05
CA LEU A 276 -0.93 6.60 7.16
C LEU A 276 0.47 6.19 7.64
N ILE A 277 0.63 6.11 8.95
CA ILE A 277 1.87 5.67 9.61
C ILE A 277 1.55 4.44 10.44
N ALA A 278 2.32 3.37 10.21
CA ALA A 278 2.36 2.20 11.07
C ALA A 278 3.68 2.19 11.83
N ASP A 279 3.62 2.46 13.13
CA ASP A 279 4.71 2.22 14.06
C ASP A 279 4.59 0.78 14.57
N VAL A 280 5.43 -0.09 14.02
CA VAL A 280 5.40 -1.53 14.30
C VAL A 280 6.34 -1.83 15.46
N HIS A 281 5.75 -2.37 16.52
CA HIS A 281 6.42 -2.88 17.70
C HIS A 281 6.45 -4.42 17.67
N PRO A 282 7.26 -5.08 18.52
CA PRO A 282 7.30 -6.55 18.57
C PRO A 282 5.91 -7.20 18.75
N ASP A 283 5.04 -6.60 19.56
CA ASP A 283 3.74 -7.14 19.97
C ASP A 283 2.53 -6.42 19.36
N THR A 284 2.68 -5.17 18.90
CA THR A 284 1.56 -4.37 18.39
C THR A 284 1.93 -3.48 17.20
N VAL A 285 0.91 -2.93 16.54
CA VAL A 285 1.06 -1.84 15.57
C VAL A 285 0.30 -0.63 16.07
N LYS A 286 1.02 0.49 16.25
CA LYS A 286 0.40 1.78 16.54
C LYS A 286 0.16 2.52 15.23
N TRP A 287 -1.09 2.90 15.02
CA TRP A 287 -1.52 3.59 13.82
C TRP A 287 -1.66 5.08 14.12
N SER A 288 -1.01 5.90 13.31
CA SER A 288 -1.17 7.35 13.30
C SER A 288 -1.25 7.85 11.86
N ALA A 289 -1.51 9.13 11.66
CA ALA A 289 -1.50 9.75 10.34
C ALA A 289 -0.84 11.12 10.42
N ILE A 290 -0.24 11.54 9.31
CA ILE A 290 0.27 12.89 9.14
C ILE A 290 -0.52 13.60 8.06
N SER A 291 -0.91 14.84 8.33
CA SER A 291 -1.53 15.68 7.31
C SER A 291 -0.44 16.23 6.39
N LEU A 292 -0.73 16.25 5.09
CA LEU A 292 0.12 16.86 4.07
C LEU A 292 -0.25 18.34 3.81
N THR A 293 -1.24 18.85 4.53
CA THR A 293 -1.79 20.21 4.35
C THR A 293 -1.84 21.00 5.65
N GLY A 294 -1.52 20.35 6.77
CA GLY A 294 -1.65 20.91 8.13
C GLY A 294 -3.07 20.81 8.69
N GLN A 295 -4.01 20.16 8.00
CA GLN A 295 -5.33 19.86 8.56
C GLN A 295 -5.20 18.95 9.80
N GLU A 296 -5.96 19.26 10.84
CA GLU A 296 -6.04 18.40 12.02
C GLU A 296 -6.70 17.05 11.65
N LEU A 297 -6.05 15.96 12.05
CA LEU A 297 -6.51 14.60 11.78
C LEU A 297 -7.00 13.95 13.07
N GLN A 298 -8.05 13.14 12.94
CA GLN A 298 -8.46 12.21 13.99
C GLN A 298 -7.56 10.98 13.96
N ALA A 299 -7.63 10.17 15.02
CA ALA A 299 -6.94 8.89 15.02
C ALA A 299 -7.43 8.01 13.85
N PRO A 300 -6.54 7.24 13.17
CA PRO A 300 -6.95 6.43 12.02
C PRO A 300 -8.16 5.54 12.27
N GLY A 301 -8.22 4.90 13.45
CA GLY A 301 -9.33 4.02 13.84
C GLY A 301 -10.70 4.70 13.98
N THR A 302 -10.78 6.03 13.94
CA THR A 302 -12.05 6.77 13.93
C THR A 302 -12.67 6.83 12.53
N TYR A 303 -11.87 6.70 11.47
CA TYR A 303 -12.35 6.73 10.07
C TYR A 303 -12.92 5.38 9.63
N ASP A 304 -13.82 4.81 10.44
CA ASP A 304 -14.44 3.51 10.20
C ASP A 304 -15.67 3.60 9.28
N ALA A 305 -16.31 2.46 9.03
CA ALA A 305 -17.50 2.40 8.18
C ALA A 305 -18.69 3.21 8.71
N ALA A 306 -18.83 3.39 10.02
CA ALA A 306 -19.91 4.19 10.60
C ALA A 306 -19.65 5.69 10.39
N TRP A 307 -18.42 6.12 10.65
CA TRP A 307 -17.98 7.49 10.39
C TRP A 307 -18.11 7.86 8.92
N TRP A 308 -17.66 6.98 8.01
CA TRP A 308 -17.76 7.20 6.56
C TRP A 308 -19.19 7.38 6.10
N ARG A 309 -20.15 6.58 6.61
CA ARG A 309 -21.58 6.79 6.32
C ARG A 309 -22.10 8.12 6.82
N ALA A 310 -21.68 8.52 8.02
CA ALA A 310 -22.12 9.78 8.62
C ALA A 310 -21.62 11.02 7.86
N GLN A 311 -20.48 10.90 7.16
CA GLN A 311 -19.91 12.00 6.36
C GLN A 311 -20.26 11.93 4.87
N SER A 312 -20.59 10.75 4.36
CA SER A 312 -20.94 10.57 2.94
C SER A 312 -22.08 11.50 2.53
N GLY A 313 -21.89 12.25 1.43
CA GLY A 313 -22.87 13.21 0.92
C GLY A 313 -22.85 14.59 1.60
N ARG A 314 -22.02 14.78 2.63
CA ARG A 314 -21.70 16.13 3.13
C ARG A 314 -20.60 16.68 2.24
N GLY A 315 -20.97 17.43 1.22
CA GLY A 315 -20.00 18.11 0.36
C GLY A 315 -19.05 18.96 1.21
N GLU A 316 -17.78 19.04 0.82
CA GLU A 316 -16.85 19.95 1.47
C GLU A 316 -17.43 21.37 1.42
N GLY A 317 -17.50 22.02 2.58
CA GLY A 317 -17.96 23.40 2.65
C GLY A 317 -17.08 24.27 1.75
N PHE A 318 -17.68 25.24 1.05
CA PHE A 318 -16.92 26.15 0.19
C PHE A 318 -15.78 26.81 0.97
N ASN A 319 -14.54 26.62 0.51
CA ASN A 319 -13.39 27.24 1.15
C ASN A 319 -13.35 28.73 0.80
N TRP A 320 -13.95 29.54 1.67
CA TRP A 320 -14.00 31.01 1.52
C TRP A 320 -12.62 31.66 1.39
N ARG A 321 -11.54 31.02 1.85
CA ARG A 321 -10.17 31.53 1.66
C ARG A 321 -9.69 31.43 0.21
N LEU A 322 -10.28 30.56 -0.60
CA LEU A 322 -10.01 30.49 -2.05
C LEU A 322 -10.75 31.57 -2.83
N LEU A 323 -11.74 32.25 -2.24
CA LEU A 323 -12.53 33.24 -2.95
C LEU A 323 -11.68 34.36 -3.58
N PRO A 324 -10.69 34.98 -2.91
CA PRO A 324 -9.83 35.98 -3.54
C PRO A 324 -9.05 35.42 -4.74
N TYR A 325 -8.55 34.18 -4.63
CA TYR A 325 -7.85 33.51 -5.72
C TYR A 325 -8.79 33.23 -6.90
N LEU A 326 -9.99 32.71 -6.64
CA LEU A 326 -10.99 32.41 -7.66
C LEU A 326 -11.48 33.69 -8.35
N ILE A 327 -11.71 34.78 -7.61
CA ILE A 327 -12.03 36.10 -8.17
C ILE A 327 -10.88 36.57 -9.06
N LYS A 328 -9.64 36.56 -8.55
CA LYS A 328 -8.46 36.97 -9.34
C LYS A 328 -8.32 36.13 -10.61
N ARG A 329 -8.43 34.81 -10.51
CA ARG A 329 -8.35 33.87 -11.63
C ARG A 329 -9.49 34.09 -12.64
N THR A 330 -10.68 34.43 -12.18
CA THR A 330 -11.83 34.70 -13.05
C THR A 330 -11.67 36.02 -13.79
N LEU A 331 -11.30 37.09 -13.09
CA LEU A 331 -11.12 38.43 -13.65
C LEU A 331 -9.90 38.55 -14.59
N THR A 332 -8.93 37.63 -14.48
CA THR A 332 -7.74 37.61 -15.35
C THR A 332 -7.95 36.81 -16.64
N ARG A 333 -9.07 36.09 -16.78
CA ARG A 333 -9.40 35.35 -18.00
C ARG A 333 -10.08 36.25 -19.02
N SER A 334 -9.64 36.17 -20.28
CA SER A 334 -10.22 36.91 -21.40
C SER A 334 -11.71 36.61 -21.60
N GLU A 335 -12.10 35.37 -21.32
CA GLU A 335 -13.45 34.84 -21.49
C GLU A 335 -14.46 35.55 -20.58
N PHE A 336 -14.04 35.92 -19.36
CA PHE A 336 -14.86 36.72 -18.45
C PHE A 336 -15.19 38.09 -19.08
N TRP A 337 -14.18 38.74 -19.66
CA TRP A 337 -14.35 40.06 -20.27
C TRP A 337 -15.16 40.02 -21.57
N TRP A 338 -15.00 38.98 -22.40
CA TRP A 338 -15.89 38.77 -23.55
C TRP A 338 -17.34 38.59 -23.13
N GLY A 339 -17.59 37.79 -22.08
CA GLY A 339 -18.94 37.61 -21.52
C GLY A 339 -19.52 38.91 -20.96
N ALA A 340 -18.71 39.70 -20.24
CA ALA A 340 -19.13 40.99 -19.70
C ALA A 340 -19.46 42.00 -20.82
N ALA A 341 -18.63 42.10 -21.86
CA ALA A 341 -18.87 42.95 -23.02
C ALA A 341 -20.15 42.54 -23.76
N PHE A 342 -20.36 41.24 -23.97
CA PHE A 342 -21.58 40.71 -24.59
C PHE A 342 -22.83 41.05 -23.77
N ALA A 343 -22.78 40.89 -22.45
CA ALA A 343 -23.89 41.24 -21.56
C ALA A 343 -24.24 42.73 -21.64
N ILE A 344 -23.25 43.62 -21.69
CA ILE A 344 -23.47 45.07 -21.86
C ILE A 344 -24.17 45.38 -23.18
N VAL A 345 -23.75 44.73 -24.27
CA VAL A 345 -24.40 44.88 -25.58
C VAL A 345 -25.85 44.40 -25.52
N LEU A 346 -26.10 43.23 -24.93
CA LEU A 346 -27.43 42.66 -24.80
C LEU A 346 -28.37 43.58 -23.99
N VAL A 347 -27.93 44.06 -22.82
CA VAL A 347 -28.69 44.99 -21.99
C VAL A 347 -28.98 46.29 -22.74
N SER A 348 -28.02 46.81 -23.50
CA SER A 348 -28.19 48.01 -24.31
C SER A 348 -29.22 47.82 -25.42
N LEU A 349 -29.23 46.65 -26.07
CA LEU A 349 -30.21 46.29 -27.09
C LEU A 349 -31.62 46.16 -26.48
N VAL A 350 -31.75 45.45 -25.37
CA VAL A 350 -33.04 45.30 -24.64
C VAL A 350 -33.59 46.66 -24.22
N ARG A 351 -32.75 47.53 -23.63
CA ARG A 351 -33.16 48.87 -23.22
C ARG A 351 -33.62 49.73 -24.40
N ARG A 352 -32.94 49.64 -25.55
CA ARG A 352 -33.35 50.35 -26.77
C ARG A 352 -34.68 49.84 -27.33
N LEU A 353 -34.92 48.54 -27.27
CA LEU A 353 -36.21 47.97 -27.65
C LEU A 353 -37.31 48.46 -26.72
N TYR A 354 -37.09 48.42 -25.40
CA TYR A 354 -38.09 48.82 -24.41
C TYR A 354 -38.46 50.30 -24.47
N HIS A 355 -37.54 51.20 -24.84
CA HIS A 355 -37.84 52.62 -25.00
C HIS A 355 -38.55 52.97 -26.32
N ARG A 356 -38.66 52.04 -27.27
CA ARG A 356 -39.38 52.23 -28.53
C ARG A 356 -40.86 51.85 -28.45
N TRP A 357 -41.26 51.19 -27.36
CA TRP A 357 -42.64 50.91 -26.98
C TRP A 357 -43.02 51.84 -25.84
#